data_AF-A0A846PPD9-F1
#
_entry.id   AF-A0A846PPD9-F1
#
_cell.length_a   1.000
_cell.length_b   1.000
_cell.length_c   1.000
_cell.angle_alpha   90.00
_cell.angle_beta   90.00
_cell.angle_gamma   90.00
#
_symmetry.space_group_name_H-M   'P 1'
#
loop_
_entity.id
_entity.type
_entity.pdbx_description
1 polymer ?
#
loop_
_entity_poly.entity_id
_entity_poly.type
_entity_poly.pdbx_seq_one_letter_code
_entity_poly.pdbx_strand_id
1 'polypeptide(L)'
;MVRAIKDRLKEEKTEAERIKEIVEKTWRLHEKYVLNWLKEIVKVDFKLREVRVSVVPFGAGQTPFRDVPLIVVGKIREGWGYPETLAHELAHVLFNQNFDFENEVEHPYIQLIEEEIAVRLGARPRYFSYEIPGFAGWVKKAQQKEKAWKVYLQSLDRFRDISEFIEENEKCNFSPR
;
A
#
# COMPACT_ATOMS: atom_id res chain seq x y z
N MET A 1 19.34 -35.51 -4.66
CA MET A 1 18.72 -34.54 -3.73
C MET A 1 19.33 -33.14 -3.85
N VAL A 2 20.64 -32.95 -3.59
CA VAL A 2 21.29 -31.62 -3.65
C VAL A 2 21.22 -30.94 -5.03
N ARG A 3 21.37 -31.70 -6.12
CA ARG A 3 21.29 -31.15 -7.50
C ARG A 3 19.91 -30.58 -7.82
N ALA A 4 18.85 -31.33 -7.54
CA ALA A 4 17.47 -30.89 -7.74
C ALA A 4 17.11 -29.65 -6.88
N ILE A 5 17.66 -29.55 -5.66
CA ILE A 5 17.49 -28.34 -4.83
C ILE A 5 18.19 -27.13 -5.48
N LYS A 6 19.43 -27.30 -5.98
CA LYS A 6 20.17 -26.23 -6.67
C LYS A 6 19.45 -25.76 -7.93
N ASP A 7 18.89 -26.68 -8.70
CA ASP A 7 18.18 -26.36 -9.94
C ASP A 7 16.89 -25.56 -9.62
N ARG A 8 16.12 -25.98 -8.62
CA ARG A 8 14.94 -25.23 -8.15
C ARG A 8 15.29 -23.81 -7.64
N LEU A 9 16.35 -23.68 -6.85
CA LEU A 9 16.80 -22.37 -6.36
C LEU A 9 17.25 -21.45 -7.50
N LYS A 10 17.83 -22.01 -8.56
CA LYS A 10 18.22 -21.25 -9.75
C LYS A 10 16.98 -20.72 -10.48
N GLU A 11 15.95 -21.55 -10.66
CA GLU A 11 14.68 -21.14 -11.26
C GLU A 11 13.97 -20.05 -10.44
N GLU A 12 13.90 -20.21 -9.12
CA GLU A 12 13.34 -19.21 -8.21
C GLU A 12 14.10 -17.88 -8.27
N LYS A 13 15.43 -17.92 -8.33
CA LYS A 13 16.25 -16.71 -8.50
C LYS A 13 15.97 -16.00 -9.82
N THR A 14 15.92 -16.74 -10.93
CA THR A 14 15.63 -16.17 -12.25
C THR A 14 14.24 -15.55 -12.29
N GLU A 15 13.25 -16.16 -11.65
CA GLU A 15 11.90 -15.58 -11.57
C GLU A 15 11.88 -14.30 -10.71
N ALA A 16 12.61 -14.27 -9.59
CA ALA A 16 12.72 -13.06 -8.77
C ALA A 16 13.39 -11.90 -9.55
N GLU A 17 14.43 -12.18 -10.33
CA GLU A 17 15.08 -11.19 -11.20
C GLU A 17 14.11 -10.65 -12.26
N ARG A 18 13.32 -11.51 -12.90
CA ARG A 18 12.28 -11.11 -13.87
C ARG A 18 11.23 -10.21 -13.23
N ILE A 19 10.72 -10.58 -12.04
CA ILE A 19 9.75 -9.76 -11.31
C ILE A 19 10.37 -8.41 -10.94
N LYS A 20 11.62 -8.40 -10.49
CA LYS A 20 12.33 -7.19 -10.12
C LYS A 20 12.39 -6.20 -11.27
N GLU A 21 12.75 -6.64 -12.47
CA GLU A 21 12.78 -5.79 -13.66
C GLU A 21 11.40 -5.17 -13.96
N ILE A 22 10.32 -5.95 -13.82
CA ILE A 22 8.95 -5.46 -14.01
C ILE A 22 8.59 -4.42 -12.94
N VAL A 23 8.87 -4.72 -11.67
CA VAL A 23 8.62 -3.81 -10.54
C VAL A 23 9.36 -2.49 -10.74
N GLU A 24 10.67 -2.53 -11.02
CA GLU A 24 11.49 -1.34 -11.22
C GLU A 24 11.01 -0.50 -12.41
N LYS A 25 10.71 -1.14 -13.54
CA LYS A 25 10.24 -0.45 -14.74
C LYS A 25 8.89 0.21 -14.51
N THR A 26 7.93 -0.50 -13.93
CA THR A 26 6.59 0.04 -13.67
C THR A 26 6.63 1.12 -12.58
N TRP A 27 7.39 0.91 -11.52
CA TRP A 27 7.56 1.90 -10.46
C TRP A 27 8.16 3.21 -10.99
N ARG A 28 9.27 3.17 -11.73
CA ARG A 28 9.92 4.40 -12.24
C ARG A 28 9.02 5.27 -13.10
N LEU A 29 8.04 4.68 -13.80
CA LEU A 29 7.07 5.42 -14.60
C LEU A 29 6.07 6.19 -13.73
N HIS A 30 5.76 5.68 -12.53
CA HIS A 30 4.67 6.15 -11.69
C HIS A 30 5.12 6.77 -10.36
N GLU A 31 6.37 6.57 -9.96
CA GLU A 31 6.95 6.94 -8.66
C GLU A 31 6.61 8.37 -8.25
N LYS A 32 6.92 9.35 -9.12
CA LYS A 32 6.66 10.76 -8.83
C LYS A 32 5.17 11.04 -8.60
N TYR A 33 4.29 10.42 -9.39
CA TYR A 33 2.85 10.60 -9.27
C TYR A 33 2.33 9.96 -7.98
N VAL A 34 2.72 8.72 -7.72
CA VAL A 34 2.31 7.97 -6.52
C VAL A 34 2.77 8.70 -5.26
N LEU A 35 4.02 9.12 -5.17
CA LEU A 35 4.54 9.84 -4.00
C LEU A 35 3.84 11.20 -3.81
N ASN A 36 3.56 11.92 -4.88
CA ASN A 36 2.82 13.18 -4.81
C ASN A 36 1.37 12.96 -4.35
N TRP A 37 0.69 11.94 -4.87
CA TRP A 37 -0.67 11.62 -4.46
C TRP A 37 -0.73 11.10 -3.03
N LEU A 38 0.24 10.30 -2.58
CA LEU A 38 0.33 9.90 -1.17
C LEU A 38 0.50 11.14 -0.27
N LYS A 39 1.36 12.08 -0.64
CA LYS A 39 1.52 13.34 0.10
C LYS A 39 0.26 14.19 0.08
N GLU A 40 -0.42 14.29 -1.06
CA GLU A 40 -1.70 15.00 -1.21
C GLU A 40 -2.79 14.39 -0.32
N ILE A 41 -2.95 13.07 -0.37
CA ILE A 41 -4.01 12.33 0.32
C ILE A 41 -3.76 12.29 1.82
N VAL A 42 -2.52 12.06 2.28
CA VAL A 42 -2.23 11.88 3.70
C VAL A 42 -1.94 13.21 4.40
N LYS A 43 -1.46 14.20 3.64
CA LYS A 43 -1.01 15.54 4.09
C LYS A 43 0.06 15.54 5.18
N VAL A 44 0.86 14.47 5.24
CA VAL A 44 2.06 14.41 6.08
C VAL A 44 3.28 14.16 5.21
N ASP A 45 4.42 14.66 5.65
CA ASP A 45 5.69 14.41 4.98
C ASP A 45 6.22 13.02 5.32
N PHE A 46 6.82 12.36 4.34
CA PHE A 46 7.63 11.19 4.60
C PHE A 46 8.84 11.61 5.45
N LYS A 47 8.97 11.01 6.63
CA LYS A 47 10.22 11.06 7.42
C LYS A 47 11.22 10.11 6.74
N LEU A 48 11.65 10.46 5.53
CA LEU A 48 12.41 9.64 4.58
C LEU A 48 13.69 9.06 5.22
N ARG A 49 13.58 7.88 5.82
CA ARG A 49 14.64 6.87 5.77
C ARG A 49 14.54 6.19 4.40
N GLU A 50 15.66 5.74 3.85
CA GLU A 50 15.66 4.95 2.61
C GLU A 50 14.74 3.73 2.77
N VAL A 51 13.57 3.76 2.11
CA VAL A 51 12.68 2.60 2.03
C VAL A 51 13.34 1.58 1.10
N ARG A 52 13.65 0.40 1.62
CA ARG A 52 14.22 -0.68 0.83
C ARG A 52 13.09 -1.54 0.28
N VAL A 53 13.15 -1.84 -1.01
CA VAL A 53 12.22 -2.77 -1.65
C VAL A 53 12.95 -4.07 -1.96
N SER A 54 12.49 -5.18 -1.42
CA SER A 54 12.99 -6.52 -1.69
C SER A 54 11.99 -7.28 -2.56
N VAL A 55 12.46 -7.83 -3.67
CA VAL A 55 11.63 -8.59 -4.59
C VAL A 55 11.84 -10.09 -4.41
N VAL A 56 10.75 -10.84 -4.25
CA VAL A 56 10.76 -12.29 -4.02
C VAL A 56 9.96 -13.06 -5.09
N PRO A 57 10.28 -14.34 -5.36
CA PRO A 57 9.66 -15.10 -6.47
C PRO A 57 8.28 -15.71 -6.16
N PHE A 58 7.78 -15.51 -4.94
CA PHE A 58 6.49 -16.00 -4.45
C PHE A 58 5.57 -14.84 -4.07
N GLY A 59 4.30 -15.11 -3.79
CA GLY A 59 3.39 -14.08 -3.28
C GLY A 59 3.87 -13.59 -1.91
N ALA A 60 4.14 -12.30 -1.81
CA ALA A 60 4.48 -11.63 -0.55
C ALA A 60 3.65 -10.36 -0.46
N GLY A 61 3.12 -10.11 0.74
CA GLY A 61 2.75 -8.78 1.17
C GLY A 61 3.60 -8.44 2.39
N GLN A 62 3.57 -7.16 2.76
CA GLN A 62 3.99 -6.56 4.03
C GLN A 62 5.27 -5.72 4.05
N THR A 63 5.17 -4.69 4.90
CA THR A 63 6.06 -4.50 6.07
C THR A 63 5.27 -4.44 7.39
N PRO A 64 5.56 -5.27 8.42
CA PRO A 64 5.49 -4.76 9.80
C PRO A 64 6.85 -4.91 10.47
N PHE A 65 7.81 -4.10 10.03
CA PHE A 65 8.90 -3.68 10.88
C PHE A 65 8.69 -2.19 11.14
N ARG A 66 8.16 -1.84 12.32
CA ARG A 66 7.91 -0.44 12.70
C ARG A 66 9.17 0.42 12.56
N ASP A 67 10.34 -0.18 12.75
CA ASP A 67 11.63 0.49 12.76
C ASP A 67 12.45 0.31 11.47
N VAL A 68 12.03 -0.60 10.58
CA VAL A 68 12.75 -0.90 9.33
C VAL A 68 11.81 -0.66 8.15
N PRO A 69 12.03 0.38 7.33
CA PRO A 69 11.23 0.63 6.14
C PRO A 69 11.63 -0.36 5.03
N LEU A 70 11.24 -1.64 5.16
CA LEU A 70 11.51 -2.71 4.20
C LEU A 70 10.21 -3.25 3.61
N ILE A 71 9.92 -2.87 2.37
CA ILE A 71 8.80 -3.40 1.60
C ILE A 71 9.23 -4.69 0.93
N VAL A 72 8.48 -5.78 1.14
CA VAL A 72 8.67 -7.04 0.41
C VAL A 72 7.56 -7.21 -0.61
N VAL A 73 7.92 -7.22 -1.89
CA VAL A 73 6.97 -7.42 -2.99
C VAL A 73 7.33 -8.69 -3.74
N GLY A 74 6.33 -9.46 -4.15
CA GLY A 74 6.54 -10.63 -4.98
C GLY A 74 5.49 -10.75 -6.05
N LYS A 75 5.07 -11.97 -6.37
CA LYS A 75 4.01 -12.18 -7.36
C LYS A 75 2.69 -11.58 -6.87
N ILE A 76 2.16 -10.60 -7.61
CA ILE A 76 0.84 -10.02 -7.37
C ILE A 76 -0.25 -10.77 -8.14
N ARG A 77 -1.50 -10.61 -7.69
CA ARG A 77 -2.67 -11.26 -8.29
C ARG A 77 -3.10 -10.54 -9.57
N GLU A 78 -3.86 -11.23 -10.40
CA GLU A 78 -4.51 -10.62 -11.56
C GLU A 78 -5.43 -9.47 -11.10
N GLY A 79 -5.44 -8.37 -11.86
CA GLY A 79 -6.17 -7.14 -11.50
C GLY A 79 -5.44 -6.22 -10.50
N TRP A 80 -4.23 -6.60 -10.07
CA TRP A 80 -3.35 -5.78 -9.26
C TRP A 80 -2.12 -5.37 -10.08
N GLY A 81 -1.65 -4.16 -9.85
CA GLY A 81 -0.42 -3.59 -10.37
C GLY A 81 0.59 -3.30 -9.26
N TYR A 82 1.86 -3.33 -9.63
CA TYR A 82 2.95 -3.03 -8.69
C TYR A 82 2.92 -1.59 -8.16
N PRO A 83 2.60 -0.55 -8.94
CA PRO A 83 2.60 0.82 -8.43
C PRO A 83 1.62 1.05 -7.28
N GLU A 84 0.37 0.58 -7.40
CA GLU A 84 -0.62 0.70 -6.32
C GLU A 84 -0.29 -0.22 -5.15
N THR A 85 0.24 -1.42 -5.40
CA THR A 85 0.71 -2.33 -4.34
C THR A 85 1.84 -1.67 -3.52
N LEU A 86 2.78 -1.02 -4.18
CA LEU A 86 3.84 -0.26 -3.51
C LEU A 86 3.27 0.95 -2.77
N ALA A 87 2.23 1.62 -3.30
CA ALA A 87 1.56 2.72 -2.61
C ALA A 87 0.90 2.27 -1.30
N HIS A 88 0.27 1.09 -1.29
CA HIS A 88 -0.28 0.46 -0.09
C HIS A 88 0.80 0.29 0.99
N GLU A 89 1.92 -0.32 0.64
CA GLU A 89 3.00 -0.60 1.58
C GLU A 89 3.71 0.69 2.03
N LEU A 90 3.86 1.68 1.14
CA LEU A 90 4.36 3.01 1.50
C LEU A 90 3.41 3.74 2.46
N ALA A 91 2.08 3.56 2.32
CA ALA A 91 1.12 4.10 3.26
C ALA A 91 1.26 3.45 4.64
N HIS A 92 1.52 2.14 4.75
CA HIS A 92 1.90 1.53 6.02
C HIS A 92 3.13 2.20 6.65
N VAL A 93 4.19 2.45 5.87
CA VAL A 93 5.39 3.14 6.37
C VAL A 93 5.06 4.56 6.84
N LEU A 94 4.29 5.33 6.07
CA LEU A 94 3.85 6.67 6.44
C LEU A 94 3.10 6.67 7.76
N PHE A 95 2.16 5.75 7.91
CA PHE A 95 1.32 5.67 9.08
C PHE A 95 2.13 5.31 10.32
N ASN A 96 3.00 4.30 10.23
CA ASN A 96 3.88 3.90 11.32
C ASN A 96 4.85 5.01 11.76
N GLN A 97 5.26 5.90 10.86
CA GLN A 97 6.20 6.99 11.15
C GLN A 97 5.55 8.23 11.78
N ASN A 98 4.26 8.45 11.53
CA ASN A 98 3.60 9.72 11.83
C ASN A 98 2.47 9.58 12.87
N PHE A 99 1.89 8.39 13.00
CA PHE A 99 0.69 8.18 13.80
C PHE A 99 0.85 6.99 14.76
N ASP A 100 0.10 7.03 15.87
CA ASP A 100 -0.02 5.90 16.78
C ASP A 100 -1.48 5.45 16.85
N PHE A 101 -1.86 4.56 15.92
CA PHE A 101 -3.20 4.03 15.85
C PHE A 101 -3.37 2.84 16.80
N GLU A 102 -4.36 2.92 17.70
CA GLU A 102 -4.79 1.78 18.49
C GLU A 102 -5.64 0.84 17.60
N ASN A 103 -5.30 -0.45 17.56
CA ASN A 103 -6.13 -1.54 16.99
C ASN A 103 -6.24 -1.65 15.45
N GLU A 104 -5.18 -1.36 14.69
CA GLU A 104 -5.12 -1.53 13.21
C GLU A 104 -6.25 -0.80 12.45
N VAL A 105 -6.79 0.26 13.05
CA VAL A 105 -7.90 1.05 12.49
C VAL A 105 -7.53 1.72 11.18
N GLU A 106 -6.24 1.91 10.93
CA GLU A 106 -5.67 2.47 9.72
C GLU A 106 -5.77 1.56 8.50
N HIS A 107 -5.78 0.24 8.68
CA HIS A 107 -5.64 -0.70 7.56
C HIS A 107 -6.74 -0.53 6.48
N PRO A 108 -8.03 -0.34 6.84
CA PRO A 108 -9.06 -0.01 5.85
C PRO A 108 -8.78 1.27 5.05
N TYR A 109 -8.16 2.28 5.67
CA TYR A 109 -7.81 3.54 5.00
C TYR A 109 -6.58 3.37 4.10
N ILE A 110 -5.60 2.58 4.52
CA ILE A 110 -4.47 2.18 3.67
C ILE A 110 -4.97 1.46 2.42
N GLN A 111 -5.95 0.55 2.55
CA GLN A 111 -6.59 -0.06 1.39
C GLN A 111 -7.29 0.98 0.50
N LEU A 112 -7.99 1.97 1.08
CA LEU A 112 -8.65 3.03 0.31
C LEU A 112 -7.65 3.95 -0.42
N ILE A 113 -6.48 4.19 0.18
CA ILE A 113 -5.37 4.88 -0.49
C ILE A 113 -4.90 4.08 -1.70
N GLU A 114 -4.70 2.76 -1.56
CA GLU A 114 -4.36 1.89 -2.69
C GLU A 114 -5.42 1.98 -3.81
N GLU A 115 -6.71 1.89 -3.46
CA GLU A 115 -7.79 2.00 -4.45
C GLU A 115 -7.81 3.36 -5.15
N GLU A 116 -7.58 4.45 -4.42
CA GLU A 116 -7.49 5.80 -4.99
C GLU A 116 -6.34 5.91 -5.99
N ILE A 117 -5.15 5.41 -5.61
CA ILE A 117 -3.98 5.39 -6.49
C ILE A 117 -4.25 4.52 -7.72
N ALA A 118 -4.83 3.34 -7.55
CA ALA A 118 -5.15 2.44 -8.66
C ALA A 118 -6.14 3.07 -9.67
N VAL A 119 -7.14 3.81 -9.19
CA VAL A 119 -8.06 4.55 -10.06
C VAL A 119 -7.36 5.71 -10.77
N ARG A 120 -6.55 6.51 -10.05
CA ARG A 120 -5.79 7.62 -10.66
C ARG A 120 -4.80 7.15 -11.73
N LEU A 121 -4.22 5.96 -11.55
CA LEU A 121 -3.34 5.33 -12.54
C LEU A 121 -4.10 4.75 -13.74
N GLY A 122 -5.43 4.65 -13.68
CA GLY A 122 -6.24 3.94 -14.68
C GLY A 122 -6.08 2.42 -14.61
N ALA A 123 -5.45 1.87 -13.56
CA ALA A 123 -5.32 0.44 -13.33
C ALA A 123 -6.67 -0.20 -12.97
N ARG A 124 -7.57 0.58 -12.37
CA ARG A 124 -8.95 0.17 -12.03
C ARG A 124 -9.95 1.22 -12.54
N PRO A 125 -11.09 0.82 -13.13
CA PRO A 125 -12.12 1.77 -13.57
C PRO A 125 -12.92 2.38 -12.41
N ARG A 126 -12.92 1.72 -11.25
CA ARG A 126 -13.52 2.16 -9.98
C ARG A 126 -12.93 1.35 -8.83
N TYR A 127 -13.16 1.80 -7.60
CA TYR A 127 -12.69 1.10 -6.40
C TYR A 127 -13.19 -0.34 -6.38
N PHE A 128 -12.33 -1.26 -5.93
CA PHE A 128 -12.67 -2.66 -5.73
C PHE A 128 -13.14 -3.37 -7.01
N SER A 129 -12.73 -2.90 -8.19
CA SER A 129 -13.08 -3.50 -9.48
C SER A 129 -12.20 -4.71 -9.83
N TYR A 130 -12.13 -5.68 -8.92
CA TYR A 130 -11.39 -6.94 -9.05
C TYR A 130 -12.02 -8.02 -8.17
N GLU A 131 -11.58 -9.27 -8.31
CA GLU A 131 -12.05 -10.37 -7.48
C GLU A 131 -11.49 -10.26 -6.05
N ILE A 132 -12.38 -10.04 -5.08
CA ILE A 132 -12.02 -9.98 -3.66
C ILE A 132 -12.16 -11.39 -3.06
N PRO A 133 -11.08 -11.96 -2.50
CA PRO A 133 -11.17 -13.26 -1.84
C PRO A 133 -12.10 -13.21 -0.62
N GLY A 134 -12.84 -14.30 -0.38
CA GLY A 134 -13.77 -14.39 0.75
C GLY A 134 -13.12 -14.22 2.14
N PHE A 135 -11.81 -14.44 2.26
CA PHE A 135 -11.06 -14.25 3.51
C PHE A 135 -10.54 -12.82 3.73
N ALA A 136 -10.68 -11.92 2.75
CA ALA A 136 -10.18 -10.54 2.82
C ALA A 136 -11.13 -9.62 3.61
N GLY A 137 -11.37 -9.94 4.88
CA GLY A 137 -12.29 -9.18 5.75
C GLY A 137 -11.94 -7.70 5.90
N TRP A 138 -10.66 -7.33 5.73
CA TRP A 138 -10.20 -5.93 5.71
C TRP A 138 -10.74 -5.14 4.51
N VAL A 139 -10.87 -5.76 3.33
CA VAL A 139 -11.44 -5.11 2.14
C VAL A 139 -12.90 -4.76 2.39
N LYS A 140 -13.66 -5.63 3.06
CA LYS A 140 -15.05 -5.35 3.44
C LYS A 140 -15.15 -4.13 4.37
N LYS A 141 -14.23 -3.98 5.32
CA LYS A 141 -14.16 -2.78 6.18
C LYS A 141 -13.84 -1.52 5.37
N ALA A 142 -12.94 -1.62 4.39
CA ALA A 142 -12.62 -0.51 3.48
C ALA A 142 -13.85 -0.10 2.64
N GLN A 143 -14.57 -1.06 2.06
CA GLN A 143 -15.82 -0.82 1.32
C GLN A 143 -16.87 -0.06 2.13
N GLN A 144 -17.03 -0.42 3.42
CA GLN A 144 -17.97 0.27 4.31
C GLN A 144 -17.62 1.75 4.52
N LYS A 145 -16.34 2.12 4.35
CA LYS A 145 -15.83 3.48 4.54
C LYS A 145 -15.73 4.28 3.24
N GLU A 146 -15.95 3.66 2.08
CA GLU A 146 -15.79 4.29 0.75
C GLU A 146 -16.53 5.62 0.61
N LYS A 147 -17.77 5.71 1.11
CA LYS A 147 -18.57 6.94 1.02
C LYS A 147 -17.93 8.08 1.81
N ALA A 148 -17.51 7.84 3.05
CA ALA A 148 -16.85 8.84 3.88
C ALA A 148 -15.49 9.24 3.28
N TRP A 149 -14.75 8.26 2.76
CA TRP A 149 -13.50 8.49 2.06
C TRP A 149 -13.64 9.40 0.84
N LYS A 150 -14.67 9.20 0.01
CA LYS A 150 -14.93 10.09 -1.14
C LYS A 150 -15.24 11.52 -0.71
N VAL A 151 -15.94 11.71 0.41
CA VAL A 151 -16.16 13.03 1.01
C VAL A 151 -14.84 13.64 1.49
N TYR A 152 -13.99 12.85 2.14
CA TYR A 152 -12.65 13.27 2.56
C TYR A 152 -11.82 13.79 1.37
N LEU A 153 -11.73 13.02 0.29
CA LEU A 153 -10.99 13.42 -0.91
C LEU A 153 -11.51 14.72 -1.55
N GLN A 154 -12.82 14.99 -1.45
CA GLN A 154 -13.43 16.23 -1.94
C GLN A 154 -13.23 17.44 -1.02
N SER A 155 -12.72 17.22 0.19
CA SER A 155 -12.60 18.24 1.24
C SER A 155 -11.27 18.16 2.00
N LEU A 156 -10.20 17.76 1.30
CA LEU A 156 -8.85 17.64 1.86
C LEU A 156 -8.35 18.92 2.55
N ASP A 157 -8.84 20.09 2.13
CA ASP A 157 -8.54 21.39 2.72
C ASP A 157 -9.12 21.58 4.11
N ARG A 158 -10.18 20.84 4.47
CA ARG A 158 -10.85 20.93 5.78
C ARG A 158 -10.13 20.21 6.90
N PHE A 159 -9.32 19.20 6.56
CA PHE A 159 -8.59 18.39 7.52
C PHE A 159 -7.13 18.84 7.56
N ARG A 160 -6.51 18.88 8.74
CA ARG A 160 -5.07 19.05 8.92
C ARG A 160 -4.32 17.96 8.17
N ASP A 161 -4.68 16.72 8.44
CA ASP A 161 -4.11 15.50 7.85
C ASP A 161 -5.13 14.35 7.87
N ILE A 162 -4.73 13.17 7.38
CA ILE A 162 -5.61 12.01 7.37
C ILE A 162 -5.98 11.51 8.77
N SER A 163 -5.17 11.77 9.80
CA SER A 163 -5.48 11.26 11.15
C SER A 163 -6.70 11.96 11.71
N GLU A 164 -6.83 13.27 11.52
CA GLU A 164 -8.02 14.03 11.95
C GLU A 164 -9.29 13.48 11.30
N PHE A 165 -9.26 13.15 10.00
CA PHE A 165 -10.39 12.51 9.34
C PHE A 165 -10.70 11.13 9.93
N ILE A 166 -9.68 10.31 10.19
CA ILE A 166 -9.87 8.98 10.78
C ILE A 166 -10.44 9.12 12.20
N GLU A 167 -9.98 10.08 13.01
CA GLU A 167 -10.49 10.37 14.35
C GLU A 167 -11.98 10.71 14.32
N GLU A 168 -12.37 11.64 13.44
CA GLU A 168 -13.77 12.03 13.26
C GLU A 168 -14.64 10.86 12.79
N ASN A 169 -14.16 10.06 11.83
CA ASN A 169 -14.93 8.99 11.23
C ASN A 169 -15.06 7.76 12.16
N GLU A 170 -14.02 7.46 12.94
CA GLU A 170 -13.99 6.32 13.85
C GLU A 170 -14.45 6.67 15.27
N LYS A 171 -14.57 7.97 15.59
CA LYS A 171 -14.84 8.48 16.94
C LYS A 171 -13.78 8.03 17.96
N CYS A 172 -12.53 8.03 17.53
CA CYS A 172 -11.37 7.65 18.34
C CYS A 172 -10.44 8.86 18.51
N ASN A 173 -9.72 8.95 19.63
CA ASN A 173 -8.69 9.97 19.85
C ASN A 173 -7.30 9.35 19.62
N PHE A 174 -6.42 10.01 18.86
CA PHE A 174 -5.02 9.58 18.70
C PHE A 174 -4.04 10.69 19.10
N SER A 175 -2.79 10.31 19.38
CA SER A 175 -1.70 11.24 19.68
C SER A 175 -0.69 11.27 18.52
N PRO A 176 -0.31 12.45 18.00
CA PRO A 176 0.78 12.56 17.01
C PRO A 176 2.11 12.04 17.56
N ARG A 177 2.93 11.42 16.68
CA ARG A 177 4.29 10.97 17.00
C ARG A 177 5.40 11.96 16.58
#